data_AF-A0A5M4EST4-F1
#
_entry.id   AF-A0A5M4EST4-F1
#
_cell.length_a   1.000
_cell.length_b   1.000
_cell.length_c   1.000
_cell.angle_alpha   90.00
_cell.angle_beta   90.00
_cell.angle_gamma   90.00
#
_symmetry.space_group_name_H-M   'P 1'
#
loop_
_entity.id
_entity.type
_entity.pdbx_description
1 polymer ?
#
loop_
_entity_poly.entity_id
_entity_poly.type
_entity_poly.pdbx_seq_one_letter_code
_entity_poly.pdbx_strand_id
1 'polypeptide(L)'
;MTVSWPSQKDLLAWVENDLNNWGRWGTDDQKGTLNHLSAEKTLEALALVSEGTTVSCARPVEFKAAVDVPRPPQHFMVSAGDTYRQDESHERQVAMDYFGMIFHGHTVTHIDSLAHFFWNGQTYNGRPSTVVSTAEGATEFDVMPATGGIVTKGVLVDAPLLRDVDYIERGDGVGVADIEAAERE
;
A
#
# COMPACT_ATOMS: atom_id res chain seq x y z
N MET A 1 19.56 13.56 -12.47
CA MET A 1 18.49 14.10 -13.34
C MET A 1 17.48 14.80 -12.44
N THR A 2 16.95 15.98 -12.79
CA THR A 2 15.89 16.64 -12.01
C THR A 2 14.55 16.50 -12.72
N VAL A 3 13.49 16.13 -12.01
CA VAL A 3 12.19 15.91 -12.64
C VAL A 3 11.57 17.23 -13.12
N SER A 4 11.09 17.25 -14.36
CA SER A 4 10.26 18.35 -14.87
C SER A 4 8.80 18.06 -14.54
N TRP A 5 8.25 18.76 -13.54
CA TRP A 5 6.87 18.59 -13.12
C TRP A 5 5.89 19.29 -14.07
N PRO A 6 4.73 18.69 -14.37
CA PRO A 6 3.66 19.37 -15.11
C PRO A 6 3.12 20.56 -14.31
N SER A 7 2.56 21.55 -15.01
CA SER A 7 1.91 22.67 -14.32
C SER A 7 0.63 22.19 -13.64
N GLN A 8 0.17 22.90 -12.60
CA GLN A 8 -1.12 22.61 -11.97
C GLN A 8 -2.28 22.62 -12.98
N LYS A 9 -2.23 23.52 -13.97
CA LYS A 9 -3.24 23.57 -15.03
C LYS A 9 -3.28 22.28 -15.85
N ASP A 10 -2.11 21.76 -16.22
CA ASP A 10 -2.02 20.51 -17.00
C ASP A 10 -2.54 19.33 -16.17
N LEU A 11 -2.16 19.25 -14.90
CA LEU A 11 -2.64 18.22 -13.98
C LEU A 11 -4.16 18.22 -13.84
N LEU A 12 -4.77 19.40 -13.65
CA LEU A 12 -6.22 19.52 -13.52
C LEU A 12 -6.93 19.12 -14.82
N ALA A 13 -6.43 19.56 -15.97
CA ALA A 13 -6.99 19.17 -17.27
C ALA A 13 -6.95 17.64 -17.47
N TRP A 14 -5.84 17.00 -17.10
CA TRP A 14 -5.69 15.54 -17.19
C TRP A 14 -6.66 14.78 -16.28
N VAL A 15 -6.75 15.18 -15.01
CA VAL A 15 -7.63 14.51 -14.03
C VAL A 15 -9.10 14.65 -14.45
N GLU A 16 -9.49 15.81 -14.98
CA GLU A 16 -10.88 16.07 -15.37
C GLU A 16 -11.28 15.39 -16.68
N ASN A 17 -10.41 15.38 -17.70
CA ASN A 17 -10.84 15.08 -19.06
C ASN A 17 -10.02 13.99 -19.77
N ASP A 18 -8.72 13.88 -19.50
CA ASP A 18 -7.82 13.15 -20.42
C ASP A 18 -7.32 11.81 -19.86
N LEU A 19 -7.13 11.69 -18.54
CA LEU A 19 -6.41 10.57 -17.92
C LEU A 19 -7.19 9.97 -16.74
N ASN A 20 -8.17 9.12 -17.05
CA ASN A 20 -8.81 8.25 -16.05
C ASN A 20 -9.11 6.86 -16.62
N ASN A 21 -9.30 5.89 -15.72
CA ASN A 21 -9.73 4.53 -16.07
C ASN A 21 -11.24 4.32 -15.78
N TRP A 22 -12.03 5.39 -15.62
CA TRP A 22 -13.43 5.21 -15.22
C TRP A 22 -14.23 4.50 -16.31
N GLY A 23 -15.04 3.53 -15.91
CA GLY A 23 -15.82 2.69 -16.82
C GLY A 23 -15.01 1.67 -17.61
N ARG A 24 -13.67 1.66 -17.54
CA ARG A 24 -12.81 0.71 -18.28
C ARG A 24 -13.16 -0.75 -17.99
N TRP A 25 -13.53 -1.06 -16.74
CA TRP A 25 -13.94 -2.39 -16.30
C TRP A 25 -15.43 -2.46 -15.91
N GLY A 26 -16.22 -1.49 -16.36
CA GLY A 26 -17.61 -1.31 -15.97
C GLY A 26 -17.79 -0.27 -14.87
N THR A 27 -18.99 0.32 -14.83
CA THR A 27 -19.34 1.42 -13.91
C THR A 27 -19.49 0.96 -12.46
N ASP A 28 -19.79 -0.31 -12.25
CA ASP A 28 -19.91 -0.93 -10.92
C ASP A 28 -18.62 -1.64 -10.47
N ASP A 29 -17.52 -1.49 -11.23
CA ASP A 29 -16.23 -2.04 -10.85
C ASP A 29 -15.75 -1.45 -9.53
N GLN A 30 -15.26 -2.33 -8.65
CA GLN A 30 -14.72 -2.03 -7.32
C GLN A 30 -13.21 -2.26 -7.24
N LYS A 31 -12.58 -2.81 -8.28
CA LYS A 31 -11.19 -3.31 -8.22
C LYS A 31 -10.18 -2.37 -8.86
N GLY A 32 -10.59 -1.56 -9.83
CA GLY A 32 -9.68 -0.72 -10.62
C GLY A 32 -8.58 -1.53 -11.29
N THR A 33 -7.32 -1.09 -11.15
CA THR A 33 -6.18 -1.72 -11.83
C THR A 33 -5.86 -3.14 -11.32
N LEU A 34 -6.42 -3.58 -10.19
CA LEU A 34 -6.34 -4.99 -9.79
C LEU A 34 -7.03 -5.93 -10.80
N ASN A 35 -7.89 -5.43 -11.69
CA ASN A 35 -8.44 -6.19 -12.81
C ASN A 35 -7.38 -6.65 -13.83
N HIS A 36 -6.14 -6.12 -13.77
CA HIS A 36 -5.04 -6.65 -14.56
C HIS A 36 -4.46 -7.95 -14.01
N LEU A 37 -4.76 -8.29 -12.75
CA LEU A 37 -4.33 -9.56 -12.17
C LEU A 37 -5.17 -10.71 -12.75
N SER A 38 -4.50 -11.80 -13.10
CA SER A 38 -5.11 -13.00 -13.62
C SER A 38 -4.27 -14.22 -13.25
N ALA A 39 -4.86 -15.41 -13.32
CA ALA A 39 -4.12 -16.66 -13.12
C ALA A 39 -2.96 -16.80 -14.11
N GLU A 40 -3.14 -16.33 -15.35
CA GLU A 40 -2.08 -16.31 -16.37
C GLU A 40 -0.92 -15.39 -15.93
N LYS A 41 -1.22 -14.18 -15.45
CA LYS A 41 -0.19 -13.26 -14.93
C LYS A 41 0.52 -13.79 -13.69
N THR A 42 -0.21 -14.48 -12.81
CA THR A 42 0.41 -15.19 -11.69
C THR A 42 1.39 -16.26 -12.18
N LEU A 43 1.01 -17.09 -13.15
CA LEU A 43 1.88 -18.13 -13.70
C LEU A 43 3.10 -17.53 -14.42
N GLU A 44 2.92 -16.47 -15.20
CA GLU A 44 4.03 -15.72 -15.82
C GLU A 44 5.02 -15.21 -14.76
N ALA A 45 4.53 -14.64 -13.66
CA ALA A 45 5.36 -14.14 -12.58
C ALA A 45 6.11 -15.26 -11.85
N LEU A 46 5.44 -16.38 -11.59
CA LEU A 46 6.05 -17.55 -10.94
C LEU A 46 7.16 -18.16 -11.80
N ALA A 47 7.04 -18.11 -13.12
CA ALA A 47 8.08 -18.58 -14.03
C ALA A 47 9.39 -17.76 -13.98
N LEU A 48 9.38 -16.58 -13.37
CA LEU A 48 10.57 -15.75 -13.17
C LEU A 48 11.44 -16.22 -12.00
N VAL A 49 10.91 -17.04 -11.09
CA VAL A 49 11.63 -17.49 -9.89
C VAL A 49 12.68 -18.54 -10.27
N SER A 50 13.95 -18.23 -10.03
CA SER A 50 15.10 -19.11 -10.31
C SER A 50 15.78 -19.65 -9.04
N GLU A 51 15.92 -18.82 -8.01
CA GLU A 51 16.72 -19.14 -6.81
C GLU A 51 15.89 -19.45 -5.57
N GLY A 52 14.60 -19.08 -5.56
CA GLY A 52 13.72 -19.24 -4.39
C GLY A 52 14.03 -18.31 -3.21
N THR A 53 14.95 -17.35 -3.38
CA THR A 53 15.28 -16.33 -2.37
C THR A 53 14.09 -15.40 -2.15
N THR A 54 13.74 -15.16 -0.89
CA THR A 54 12.69 -14.21 -0.51
C THR A 54 13.31 -12.97 0.14
N VAL A 55 12.81 -11.80 -0.25
CA VAL A 55 13.17 -10.51 0.35
C VAL A 55 11.89 -9.88 0.88
N SER A 56 11.85 -9.62 2.19
CA SER A 56 10.72 -8.93 2.80
C SER A 56 10.79 -7.44 2.49
N CYS A 57 9.75 -6.89 1.87
CA CYS A 57 9.55 -5.44 1.73
C CYS A 57 8.78 -4.84 2.91
N ALA A 58 8.49 -5.63 3.95
CA ALA A 58 7.76 -5.16 5.12
C ALA A 58 8.71 -4.48 6.12
N ARG A 59 8.32 -3.30 6.61
CA ARG A 59 8.91 -2.67 7.77
C ARG A 59 8.45 -3.41 9.04
N PRO A 60 9.36 -3.75 9.97
CA PRO A 60 8.96 -4.22 11.30
C PRO A 60 8.04 -3.21 11.99
N VAL A 61 6.96 -3.68 12.61
CA VAL A 61 6.03 -2.79 13.33
C VAL A 61 6.70 -2.30 14.61
N GLU A 62 6.85 -0.97 14.72
CA GLU A 62 7.46 -0.31 15.87
C GLU A 62 6.41 0.38 16.73
N PHE A 63 6.36 0.05 18.03
CA PHE A 63 5.37 0.55 18.98
C PHE A 63 5.86 1.77 19.79
N LYS A 64 7.10 2.19 19.57
CA LYS A 64 7.71 3.30 20.31
C LYS A 64 7.38 4.62 19.63
N ALA A 65 6.91 5.58 20.42
CA ALA A 65 6.75 6.96 19.95
C ALA A 65 8.13 7.59 19.65
N ALA A 66 8.18 8.37 18.58
CA ALA A 66 9.34 9.14 18.16
C ALA A 66 8.87 10.49 17.57
N VAL A 67 9.81 11.40 17.30
CA VAL A 67 9.49 12.73 16.75
C VAL A 67 8.77 12.63 15.39
N ASP A 68 9.19 11.67 14.58
CA ASP A 68 8.64 11.32 13.27
C ASP A 68 7.49 10.30 13.34
N VAL A 69 7.20 9.77 14.53
CA VAL A 69 6.12 8.78 14.79
C VAL A 69 5.18 9.33 15.87
N PRO A 70 4.31 10.30 15.53
CA PRO A 70 3.43 10.94 16.51
C PRO A 70 2.29 10.03 17.00
N ARG A 71 1.96 8.98 16.26
CA ARG A 71 0.90 8.01 16.58
C ARG A 71 1.40 6.59 16.29
N PRO A 72 2.24 6.01 17.17
CA PRO A 72 2.73 4.65 16.95
C PRO A 72 1.56 3.65 17.06
N PRO A 73 1.67 2.50 16.38
CA PRO A 73 0.87 1.32 16.69
C PRO A 73 0.84 1.02 18.19
N GLN A 74 -0.25 0.42 18.64
CA GLN A 74 -0.44 -0.03 20.00
C GLN A 74 -0.26 -1.54 20.07
N HIS A 75 0.44 -2.02 21.10
CA HIS A 75 0.58 -3.44 21.40
C HIS A 75 0.39 -3.65 22.90
N PHE A 76 -0.60 -4.45 23.25
CA PHE A 76 -0.88 -4.84 24.63
C PHE A 76 -0.94 -6.35 24.73
N MET A 77 -0.31 -6.91 25.76
CA MET A 77 -0.57 -8.30 26.14
C MET A 77 -1.92 -8.36 26.86
N VAL A 78 -2.83 -9.18 26.37
CA VAL A 78 -4.11 -9.51 27.03
C VAL A 78 -3.92 -10.67 28.02
N SER A 79 -3.06 -11.62 27.68
CA SER A 79 -2.54 -12.64 28.61
C SER A 79 -1.06 -12.90 28.31
N ALA A 80 -0.28 -13.24 29.33
CA ALA A 80 1.15 -13.45 29.19
C ALA A 80 1.66 -14.54 30.14
N GLY A 81 2.85 -15.04 29.85
CA GLY A 81 3.42 -16.20 30.55
C GLY A 81 3.78 -15.94 32.02
N ASP A 82 3.98 -14.69 32.40
CA ASP A 82 4.25 -14.26 33.79
C ASP A 82 3.06 -14.49 34.73
N THR A 83 1.88 -14.76 34.19
CA THR A 83 0.68 -15.13 34.96
C THR A 83 0.64 -16.61 35.37
N TYR A 84 1.51 -17.46 34.83
CA TYR A 84 1.52 -18.90 35.10
C TYR A 84 2.63 -19.30 36.06
N ARG A 85 2.30 -20.15 37.04
CA ARG A 85 3.27 -20.73 37.98
C ARG A 85 3.51 -22.21 37.68
N GLN A 86 4.69 -22.69 38.08
CA GLN A 86 4.95 -24.13 38.13
C GLN A 86 3.92 -24.81 39.03
N ASP A 87 3.42 -25.97 38.59
CA ASP A 87 2.45 -26.82 39.29
C ASP A 87 1.01 -26.26 39.46
N GLU A 88 0.67 -25.10 38.88
CA GLU A 88 -0.72 -24.65 38.77
C GLU A 88 -1.44 -25.33 37.60
N SER A 89 -2.59 -25.96 37.87
CA SER A 89 -3.42 -26.57 36.82
C SER A 89 -4.24 -25.51 36.09
N HIS A 90 -3.66 -24.88 35.07
CA HIS A 90 -4.42 -24.12 34.08
C HIS A 90 -4.76 -25.03 32.91
N GLU A 91 -6.04 -25.10 32.51
CA GLU A 91 -6.46 -25.91 31.35
C GLU A 91 -5.80 -25.46 30.05
N ARG A 92 -5.42 -24.18 29.94
CA ARG A 92 -4.58 -23.62 28.87
C ARG A 92 -3.69 -22.50 29.40
N GLN A 93 -2.40 -22.57 29.05
CA GLN A 93 -1.43 -21.50 29.27
C GLN A 93 -1.12 -20.84 27.94
N VAL A 94 -1.58 -19.60 27.74
CA VAL A 94 -1.53 -18.89 26.46
C VAL A 94 -1.08 -17.46 26.63
N ALA A 95 -0.21 -17.00 25.73
CA ALA A 95 -0.01 -15.59 25.49
C ALA A 95 -1.04 -15.13 24.45
N MET A 96 -1.60 -13.94 24.66
CA MET A 96 -2.54 -13.31 23.74
C MET A 96 -2.24 -11.83 23.70
N ASP A 97 -2.26 -11.26 22.51
CA ASP A 97 -1.96 -9.87 22.24
C ASP A 97 -3.17 -9.14 21.63
N TYR A 98 -3.12 -7.82 21.75
CA TYR A 98 -3.97 -6.87 21.04
C TYR A 98 -3.06 -5.93 20.28
N PHE A 99 -3.37 -5.72 19.01
CA PHE A 99 -2.75 -4.69 18.18
C PHE A 99 -3.77 -3.65 17.72
N GLY A 100 -3.42 -2.38 17.88
CA GLY A 100 -4.13 -1.26 17.27
C GLY A 100 -3.21 -0.58 16.26
N MET A 101 -3.64 -0.45 15.00
CA MET A 101 -2.81 0.11 13.93
C MET A 101 -3.56 1.20 13.15
N ILE A 102 -2.80 2.22 12.72
CA ILE A 102 -3.26 3.21 11.75
C ILE A 102 -2.48 2.93 10.47
N PHE A 103 -3.14 2.33 9.47
CA PHE A 103 -2.47 1.89 8.24
C PHE A 103 -1.89 3.06 7.44
N HIS A 104 -2.58 4.19 7.39
CA HIS A 104 -2.11 5.43 6.77
C HIS A 104 -1.20 6.28 7.69
N GLY A 105 -0.62 5.65 8.73
CA GLY A 105 0.43 6.23 9.55
C GLY A 105 1.79 6.16 8.86
N HIS A 106 2.87 6.41 9.60
CA HIS A 106 4.23 6.46 9.04
C HIS A 106 5.07 5.19 9.28
N THR A 107 4.51 4.18 9.95
CA THR A 107 5.29 3.07 10.52
C THR A 107 4.83 1.68 10.10
N VAL A 108 3.84 1.58 9.22
CA VAL A 108 3.28 0.30 8.77
C VAL A 108 3.43 0.22 7.25
N THR A 109 4.03 -0.86 6.75
CA THR A 109 3.94 -1.21 5.33
C THR A 109 2.49 -1.61 5.03
N HIS A 110 1.85 -0.92 4.09
CA HIS A 110 0.42 -1.11 3.80
C HIS A 110 0.13 -0.96 2.30
N ILE A 111 -1.11 -1.25 1.93
CA ILE A 111 -1.67 -1.02 0.60
C ILE A 111 -2.85 -0.08 0.79
N ASP A 112 -2.89 1.00 0.01
CA ASP A 112 -4.04 1.89 -0.07
C ASP A 112 -5.05 1.33 -1.08
N SER A 113 -6.29 1.15 -0.64
CA SER A 113 -7.38 0.81 -1.55
C SER A 113 -7.91 2.07 -2.25
N LEU A 114 -8.83 1.88 -3.20
CA LEU A 114 -9.48 2.99 -3.91
C LEU A 114 -10.35 3.88 -3.00
N ALA A 115 -10.61 3.45 -1.75
CA ALA A 115 -11.29 4.23 -0.71
C ALA A 115 -10.38 5.25 0.01
N HIS A 116 -9.06 5.28 -0.26
CA HIS A 116 -8.13 6.10 0.52
C HIS A 116 -8.16 7.60 0.15
N PHE A 117 -8.15 7.93 -1.14
CA PHE A 117 -8.08 9.31 -1.63
C PHE A 117 -9.35 9.72 -2.38
N PHE A 118 -9.70 11.00 -2.23
CA PHE A 118 -10.84 11.63 -2.88
C PHE A 118 -10.39 12.88 -3.64
N TRP A 119 -11.09 13.19 -4.74
CA TRP A 119 -10.90 14.42 -5.48
C TRP A 119 -12.25 15.04 -5.83
N ASN A 120 -12.41 16.33 -5.54
CA ASN A 120 -13.64 17.08 -5.80
C ASN A 120 -14.93 16.37 -5.30
N GLY A 121 -14.86 15.77 -4.12
CA GLY A 121 -15.97 15.04 -3.52
C GLY A 121 -16.28 13.68 -4.17
N GLN A 122 -15.44 13.18 -5.06
CA GLN A 122 -15.59 11.91 -5.77
C GLN A 122 -14.41 10.96 -5.50
N THR A 123 -14.64 9.67 -5.76
CA THR A 123 -13.64 8.61 -5.83
C THR A 123 -13.69 7.95 -7.22
N TYR A 124 -13.00 6.82 -7.39
CA TYR A 124 -13.00 6.01 -8.60
C TYR A 124 -14.41 5.76 -9.15
N ASN A 125 -14.52 5.71 -10.49
CA ASN A 125 -15.78 5.59 -11.22
C ASN A 125 -16.81 6.71 -10.94
N GLY A 126 -16.37 7.88 -10.44
CA GLY A 126 -17.24 9.03 -10.20
C GLY A 126 -18.19 8.86 -9.03
N ARG A 127 -18.00 7.81 -8.21
CA ARG A 127 -18.76 7.59 -7.00
C ARG A 127 -18.53 8.74 -6.02
N PRO A 128 -19.54 9.13 -5.22
CA PRO A 128 -19.37 10.17 -4.22
C PRO A 128 -18.41 9.67 -3.11
N SER A 129 -17.55 10.55 -2.63
CA SER A 129 -16.63 10.28 -1.50
C SER A 129 -17.34 9.81 -0.23
N THR A 130 -18.64 10.11 -0.08
CA THR A 130 -19.47 9.70 1.06
C THR A 130 -19.71 8.18 1.14
N VAL A 131 -19.34 7.40 0.13
CA VAL A 131 -19.27 5.92 0.25
C VAL A 131 -18.23 5.48 1.29
N VAL A 132 -17.36 6.39 1.72
CA VAL A 132 -16.47 6.23 2.86
C VAL A 132 -16.89 7.21 3.95
N SER A 133 -17.27 6.70 5.12
CA SER A 133 -17.71 7.52 6.25
C SER A 133 -17.08 7.06 7.56
N THR A 134 -17.02 7.96 8.54
CA THR A 134 -16.55 7.61 9.89
C THR A 134 -17.50 6.65 10.62
N ALA A 135 -18.78 6.64 10.25
CA ALA A 135 -19.80 5.80 10.88
C ALA A 135 -19.81 4.37 10.32
N GLU A 136 -19.61 4.22 9.01
CA GLU A 136 -19.79 2.94 8.32
C GLU A 136 -18.49 2.38 7.72
N GLY A 137 -17.40 3.16 7.73
CA GLY A 137 -16.17 2.81 7.04
C GLY A 137 -16.30 2.95 5.52
N ALA A 138 -15.52 2.18 4.77
CA ALA A 138 -15.60 2.13 3.31
C ALA A 138 -16.67 1.11 2.89
N THR A 139 -17.81 1.59 2.41
CA THR A 139 -18.91 0.75 1.89
C THR A 139 -18.70 0.34 0.44
N GLU A 140 -17.88 1.09 -0.29
CA GLU A 140 -17.34 0.76 -1.59
C GLU A 140 -15.81 0.95 -1.55
N PHE A 141 -15.10 0.26 -2.44
CA PHE A 141 -13.67 0.46 -2.69
C PHE A 141 -12.75 0.12 -1.51
N ASP A 142 -13.23 -0.69 -0.57
CA ASP A 142 -12.42 -1.23 0.51
C ASP A 142 -11.29 -2.14 -0.03
N VAL A 143 -10.52 -2.73 0.87
CA VAL A 143 -9.38 -3.59 0.50
C VAL A 143 -9.81 -5.00 0.10
N MET A 144 -11.09 -5.37 0.24
CA MET A 144 -11.56 -6.75 0.04
C MET A 144 -11.31 -7.30 -1.37
N PRO A 145 -11.31 -6.50 -2.46
CA PRO A 145 -10.85 -6.95 -3.78
C PRO A 145 -9.45 -7.59 -3.82
N ALA A 146 -8.56 -7.24 -2.88
CA ALA A 146 -7.21 -7.78 -2.80
C ALA A 146 -7.08 -9.05 -1.93
N THR A 147 -8.18 -9.58 -1.38
CA THR A 147 -8.17 -10.75 -0.47
C THR A 147 -7.59 -12.03 -1.08
N GLY A 148 -7.63 -12.16 -2.41
CA GLY A 148 -6.98 -13.27 -3.12
C GLY A 148 -5.45 -13.18 -3.16
N GLY A 149 -4.86 -12.10 -2.63
CA GLY A 149 -3.45 -11.78 -2.74
C GLY A 149 -3.11 -11.06 -4.05
N ILE A 150 -1.99 -10.35 -4.03
CA ILE A 150 -1.43 -9.69 -5.22
C ILE A 150 -0.18 -10.47 -5.61
N VAL A 151 -0.31 -11.37 -6.59
CA VAL A 151 0.79 -12.19 -7.10
C VAL A 151 0.95 -11.92 -8.59
N THR A 152 1.97 -11.14 -8.92
CA THR A 152 2.33 -10.74 -10.28
C THR A 152 3.80 -10.34 -10.34
N LYS A 153 4.29 -9.99 -11.53
CA LYS A 153 5.65 -9.49 -11.72
C LYS A 153 5.81 -8.14 -11.01
N GLY A 154 6.75 -8.06 -10.08
CA GLY A 154 7.27 -6.81 -9.52
C GLY A 154 8.52 -6.37 -10.29
N VAL A 155 8.70 -5.07 -10.46
CA VAL A 155 9.92 -4.46 -10.99
C VAL A 155 10.40 -3.43 -9.97
N LEU A 156 11.65 -3.58 -9.50
CA LEU A 156 12.29 -2.59 -8.65
C LEU A 156 13.03 -1.58 -9.54
N VAL A 157 12.66 -0.31 -9.43
CA VAL A 157 13.41 0.80 -10.04
C VAL A 157 14.15 1.54 -8.94
N ASP A 158 15.46 1.37 -8.89
CA ASP A 158 16.34 2.04 -7.92
C ASP A 158 16.83 3.38 -8.48
N ALA A 159 15.98 4.40 -8.39
CA ALA A 159 16.30 5.73 -8.90
C ALA A 159 17.52 6.39 -8.22
N PRO A 160 17.73 6.29 -6.90
CA PRO A 160 18.98 6.75 -6.28
C PRO A 160 20.22 6.11 -6.89
N LEU A 161 20.23 4.78 -7.05
CA LEU A 161 21.35 4.06 -7.65
C LEU A 161 21.60 4.52 -9.11
N LEU A 162 20.55 4.62 -9.93
CA LEU A 162 20.64 5.08 -11.32
C LEU A 162 21.15 6.53 -11.44
N ARG A 163 20.92 7.35 -10.42
CA ARG A 163 21.35 8.75 -10.35
C ARG A 163 22.70 8.93 -9.64
N ASP A 164 23.30 7.87 -9.12
CA ASP A 164 24.53 7.89 -8.31
C ASP A 164 24.42 8.84 -7.10
N VAL A 165 23.33 8.70 -6.33
CA VAL A 165 23.07 9.47 -5.10
C VAL A 165 22.59 8.56 -3.97
N ASP A 166 22.85 8.96 -2.72
CA ASP A 166 22.41 8.19 -1.55
C ASP A 166 20.89 8.19 -1.36
N TYR A 167 20.23 9.30 -1.71
CA TYR A 167 18.78 9.46 -1.63
C TYR A 167 18.30 10.59 -2.55
N ILE A 168 17.00 10.59 -2.87
CA ILE A 168 16.36 11.68 -3.62
C ILE A 168 16.01 12.82 -2.65
N GLU A 169 16.52 14.02 -2.93
CA GLU A 169 16.29 15.20 -2.11
C GLU A 169 14.82 15.62 -2.05
N ARG A 170 14.41 16.20 -0.91
CA ARG A 170 13.03 16.67 -0.73
C ARG A 170 12.70 17.77 -1.73
N GLY A 171 11.63 17.57 -2.50
CA GLY A 171 11.18 18.51 -3.54
C GLY A 171 11.61 18.11 -4.95
N ASP A 172 12.54 17.17 -5.07
CA ASP A 172 12.68 16.35 -6.27
C ASP A 172 11.81 15.08 -6.16
N GLY A 173 11.87 14.20 -7.15
CA GLY A 173 11.18 12.91 -7.12
C GLY A 173 11.70 11.94 -8.17
N VAL A 174 11.01 10.81 -8.28
CA VAL A 174 11.21 9.83 -9.36
C VAL A 174 10.23 10.17 -10.47
N GLY A 175 10.75 10.34 -11.68
CA GLY A 175 9.98 10.72 -12.87
C GLY A 175 10.14 9.74 -14.03
N VAL A 176 9.49 10.05 -15.15
CA VAL A 176 9.50 9.20 -16.36
C VAL A 176 10.92 8.88 -16.83
N ALA A 177 11.83 9.87 -16.81
CA ALA A 177 13.21 9.68 -17.24
C ALA A 177 13.97 8.62 -16.42
N ASP A 178 13.65 8.47 -15.14
CA ASP A 178 14.27 7.43 -14.29
C ASP A 178 13.73 6.05 -14.64
N ILE A 179 12.42 5.96 -14.90
CA ILE A 179 11.79 4.70 -15.35
C ILE A 179 12.36 4.29 -16.70
N GLU A 180 12.41 5.20 -17.67
CA GLU A 180 12.99 4.94 -18.99
C GLU A 180 14.48 4.61 -18.93
N ALA A 181 15.22 5.18 -17.97
CA ALA A 181 16.61 4.80 -17.74
C ALA A 181 16.72 3.36 -17.22
N ALA A 182 15.90 3.00 -16.23
CA ALA A 182 15.84 1.64 -15.70
C ALA A 182 15.44 0.60 -16.77
N GLU A 183 14.59 0.97 -17.73
CA GLU A 183 14.18 0.08 -18.83
C GLU A 183 15.27 -0.19 -19.87
N ARG A 184 16.31 0.66 -19.94
CA ARG A 184 17.41 0.52 -20.90
C ARG A 184 18.58 -0.32 -20.39
N GLU A 185 18.64 -0.58 -19.09
CA GLU A 185 19.63 -1.45 -18.46
C GLU A 185 19.17 -2.92 -18.48
#